data_AF-A0AA88L2M0-F1
#
_entry.id   AF-A0AA88L2M0-F1
#
_cell.length_a   1.000
_cell.length_b   1.000
_cell.length_c   1.000
_cell.angle_alpha   90.00
_cell.angle_beta   90.00
_cell.angle_gamma   90.00
#
_symmetry.space_group_name_H-M   'P 1'
#
loop_
_entity.id
_entity.type
_entity.pdbx_description
1 polymer ?
#
loop_
_entity_poly.entity_id
_entity_poly.type
_entity_poly.pdbx_seq_one_letter_code
_entity_poly.pdbx_strand_id
1 'polypeptide(L)'
;MSMDLPPDKVKVLRQYDDEKKWDMICDQELVQARDAPAYYIKKLVTYMAPMSNNRSSIRRILNGSTSTQVLRDLEISLRTNSIGWVREFLNDENKGLEILVDYLSFRLLMMK
;
A
#
# COMPACT_ATOMS: atom_id res chain seq x y z
N MET A 1 -8.69 -16.13 6.54
CA MET A 1 -9.19 -15.45 5.32
C MET A 1 -9.31 -13.96 5.62
N SER A 2 -8.53 -13.13 4.92
CA SER A 2 -8.31 -11.71 5.26
C SER A 2 -8.65 -10.80 4.06
N MET A 3 -9.77 -11.09 3.38
CA MET A 3 -10.20 -10.44 2.13
C MET A 3 -11.29 -9.35 2.32
N ASP A 4 -11.51 -8.88 3.55
CA ASP A 4 -12.50 -7.84 3.89
C ASP A 4 -13.86 -7.97 3.16
N LEU A 5 -14.36 -9.21 3.08
CA LEU A 5 -15.54 -9.53 2.29
C LEU A 5 -16.82 -9.17 3.06
N PRO A 6 -17.83 -8.61 2.39
CA PRO A 6 -19.12 -8.39 3.01
C PRO A 6 -19.84 -9.72 3.33
N PRO A 7 -20.77 -9.72 4.31
CA PRO A 7 -21.34 -10.96 4.86
C PRO A 7 -22.06 -11.85 3.85
N ASP A 8 -22.66 -11.27 2.81
CA ASP A 8 -23.33 -11.96 1.72
C ASP A 8 -22.33 -12.78 0.87
N LYS A 9 -21.17 -12.20 0.54
CA LYS A 9 -20.12 -12.89 -0.22
C LYS A 9 -19.47 -14.00 0.60
N VAL A 10 -19.31 -13.80 1.90
CA VAL A 10 -18.84 -14.86 2.81
C VAL A 10 -19.82 -16.04 2.84
N LYS A 11 -21.14 -15.79 2.86
CA LYS A 11 -22.15 -16.86 2.84
C LYS A 11 -22.07 -17.69 1.55
N VAL A 12 -21.85 -17.06 0.40
CA VAL A 12 -21.67 -17.78 -0.87
C VAL A 12 -20.42 -18.66 -0.83
N LEU A 13 -19.28 -18.12 -0.40
CA LEU A 13 -18.02 -18.90 -0.31
C LEU A 13 -18.12 -20.09 0.65
N ARG A 14 -18.92 -19.97 1.72
CA ARG A 14 -19.14 -21.10 2.67
C ARG A 14 -19.85 -22.27 2.03
N GLN A 15 -20.66 -22.03 0.99
CA GLN A 15 -21.42 -23.06 0.27
C GLN A 15 -20.58 -23.80 -0.78
N TYR A 16 -19.33 -23.39 -1.01
CA TYR A 16 -18.45 -24.11 -1.93
C TYR A 16 -18.14 -25.51 -1.41
N ASP A 17 -17.98 -26.44 -2.34
CA ASP A 17 -17.43 -27.76 -2.13
C ASP A 17 -15.96 -27.70 -1.68
N ASP A 18 -15.48 -28.80 -1.11
CA ASP A 18 -14.17 -28.84 -0.47
C ASP A 18 -13.03 -28.66 -1.48
N GLU A 19 -13.20 -29.11 -2.72
CA GLU A 19 -12.23 -28.91 -3.82
C GLU A 19 -12.02 -27.42 -4.11
N LYS A 20 -13.09 -26.65 -4.34
CA LYS A 20 -12.99 -25.19 -4.56
C LYS A 20 -12.48 -24.43 -3.35
N LYS A 21 -12.80 -24.88 -2.13
CA LYS A 21 -12.23 -24.29 -0.92
C LYS A 21 -10.72 -24.53 -0.86
N TRP A 22 -10.27 -25.74 -1.21
CA TRP A 22 -8.86 -26.09 -1.23
C TRP A 22 -8.10 -25.29 -2.29
N ASP A 23 -8.63 -25.20 -3.52
CA ASP A 23 -8.04 -24.37 -4.58
C ASP A 23 -7.85 -22.92 -4.14
N MET A 24 -8.87 -22.33 -3.49
CA MET A 24 -8.79 -20.97 -2.97
C MET A 24 -7.74 -20.80 -1.86
N ILE A 25 -7.47 -21.83 -1.06
CA ILE A 25 -6.39 -21.79 -0.06
C ILE A 25 -5.03 -21.83 -0.76
N CYS A 26 -4.83 -22.73 -1.72
CA CYS A 26 -3.60 -22.83 -2.51
C CYS A 26 -3.31 -21.51 -3.25
N ASP A 27 -4.30 -20.94 -3.92
CA ASP A 27 -4.17 -19.66 -4.62
C ASP A 27 -3.77 -18.54 -3.66
N GLN A 28 -4.35 -18.53 -2.45
CA GLN A 28 -4.08 -17.49 -1.46
C GLN A 28 -2.65 -17.54 -0.90
N GLU A 29 -2.03 -18.73 -0.81
CA GLU A 29 -0.62 -18.88 -0.40
C GLU A 29 0.37 -18.32 -1.43
N LEU A 30 -0.04 -18.28 -2.71
CA LEU A 30 0.78 -17.75 -3.80
C LEU A 30 0.68 -16.21 -3.92
N VAL A 31 -0.28 -15.58 -3.26
CA VAL A 31 -0.46 -14.12 -3.30
C VAL A 31 0.56 -13.43 -2.42
N GLN A 32 1.44 -12.65 -3.04
CA GLN A 32 2.39 -11.77 -2.35
C GLN A 32 2.15 -10.31 -2.76
N ALA A 33 2.18 -9.41 -1.76
CA ALA A 33 2.17 -7.98 -2.04
C ALA A 33 3.44 -7.60 -2.82
N ARG A 34 3.28 -6.73 -3.82
CA ARG A 34 4.41 -6.28 -4.65
C ARG A 34 5.49 -5.59 -3.82
N ASP A 35 5.08 -4.68 -2.94
CA ASP A 35 5.96 -3.93 -2.05
C ASP A 35 5.31 -3.80 -0.65
N ALA A 36 6.13 -3.66 0.39
CA ALA A 36 5.69 -3.46 1.77
C ALA A 36 5.18 -2.02 2.01
N PRO A 37 4.33 -1.76 3.01
CA PRO A 37 3.86 -0.40 3.35
C PRO A 37 5.00 0.62 3.52
N ALA A 38 6.05 0.22 4.25
CA ALA A 38 7.22 1.05 4.52
C ALA A 38 7.93 1.54 3.24
N TYR A 39 7.85 0.78 2.13
CA TYR A 39 8.43 1.18 0.85
C TYR A 39 7.78 2.46 0.32
N TYR A 40 6.44 2.50 0.29
CA TYR A 40 5.70 3.65 -0.20
C TYR A 40 5.87 4.85 0.73
N ILE A 41 5.80 4.62 2.05
CA ILE A 41 5.98 5.64 3.08
C ILE A 41 7.35 6.32 2.93
N LYS A 42 8.42 5.54 2.80
CA LYS A 42 9.78 6.07 2.62
C LYS A 42 9.88 6.97 1.40
N LYS A 43 9.23 6.61 0.28
CA LYS A 43 9.21 7.46 -0.92
C LYS A 43 8.41 8.75 -0.70
N LEU A 44 7.24 8.68 -0.06
CA LEU A 44 6.43 9.87 0.27
C LEU A 44 7.22 10.87 1.13
N VAL A 45 7.86 10.39 2.20
CA VAL A 45 8.73 11.21 3.05
C VAL A 45 9.90 11.79 2.24
N THR A 46 10.50 11.01 1.35
CA THR A 46 11.62 11.46 0.50
C THR A 46 11.21 12.57 -0.46
N TYR A 47 9.97 12.56 -0.99
CA TYR A 47 9.49 13.64 -1.86
C TYR A 47 9.25 14.97 -1.12
N MET A 48 9.02 14.92 0.19
CA MET A 48 8.84 16.12 1.03
C MET A 48 10.16 16.66 1.59
N ALA A 49 11.27 15.93 1.43
CA ALA A 49 12.56 16.31 1.98
C ALA A 49 13.09 17.62 1.34
N PRO A 50 13.66 18.55 2.13
CA PRO A 50 14.23 19.79 1.60
C PRO A 50 15.33 19.53 0.56
N MET A 51 15.44 20.43 -0.43
CA MET A 51 16.46 20.37 -1.49
C MET A 51 17.92 20.40 -0.99
N SER A 52 18.16 20.67 0.31
CA SER A 52 19.48 20.60 0.95
C SER A 52 19.96 19.18 1.23
N ASN A 53 19.07 18.18 1.16
CA ASN A 53 19.46 16.78 1.32
C ASN A 53 20.22 16.28 0.07
N ASN A 54 21.22 15.43 0.31
CA ASN A 54 22.14 14.90 -0.70
C ASN A 54 21.37 14.29 -1.90
N ARG A 55 21.26 15.04 -3.01
CA ARG A 55 20.44 14.70 -4.20
C ARG A 55 20.73 13.32 -4.80
N SER A 56 21.93 12.79 -4.56
CA SER A 56 22.34 11.45 -4.99
C SER A 56 21.64 10.33 -4.21
N SER A 57 21.40 10.53 -2.92
CA SER A 57 20.68 9.59 -2.04
C SER A 57 19.18 9.58 -2.35
N ILE A 58 18.59 10.77 -2.53
CA ILE A 58 17.19 10.94 -2.94
C ILE A 58 16.91 10.22 -4.26
N ARG A 59 17.76 10.41 -5.28
CA ARG A 59 17.60 9.71 -6.57
C ARG A 59 17.64 8.19 -6.45
N ARG A 60 18.52 7.65 -5.59
CA ARG A 60 18.59 6.20 -5.32
C ARG A 60 17.29 5.68 -4.67
N ILE A 61 16.78 6.37 -3.67
CA ILE A 61 15.55 5.97 -2.95
C ILE A 61 14.32 6.04 -3.89
N LEU A 62 14.24 7.09 -4.69
CA LEU A 62 13.14 7.27 -5.63
C LEU A 62 13.23 6.31 -6.82
N ASN A 63 14.43 5.83 -7.17
CA ASN A 63 14.69 4.89 -8.26
C ASN A 63 14.01 5.29 -9.58
N GLY A 64 14.01 6.59 -9.90
CA GLY A 64 13.34 7.14 -11.09
C GLY A 64 11.80 7.14 -11.04
N SER A 65 11.17 6.63 -9.99
CA SER A 65 9.71 6.66 -9.84
C SER A 65 9.24 8.11 -9.67
N THR A 66 8.25 8.50 -10.45
CA THR A 66 7.54 9.77 -10.24
C THR A 66 6.60 9.63 -9.05
N SER A 67 6.31 10.75 -8.39
CA SER A 67 5.39 10.74 -7.25
C SER A 67 3.98 10.29 -7.64
N THR A 68 3.54 10.57 -8.87
CA THR A 68 2.26 10.10 -9.40
C THR A 68 2.21 8.58 -9.59
N GLN A 69 3.32 7.97 -10.04
CA GLN A 69 3.40 6.52 -10.16
C GLN A 69 3.38 5.84 -8.79
N VAL A 70 4.15 6.36 -7.82
CA VAL A 70 4.18 5.84 -6.45
C VAL A 70 2.80 5.89 -5.79
N LEU A 71 2.05 6.98 -5.98
CA LEU A 71 0.70 7.11 -5.43
C LEU A 71 -0.29 6.14 -6.09
N ARG A 72 -0.17 5.93 -7.41
CA ARG A 72 -1.00 4.94 -8.12
C ARG A 72 -0.73 3.53 -7.61
N ASP A 73 0.54 3.16 -7.47
CA ASP A 73 0.92 1.83 -6.97
C ASP A 73 0.50 1.64 -5.49
N LEU A 74 0.56 2.70 -4.68
CA LEU A 74 0.07 2.70 -3.30
C LEU A 74 -1.46 2.54 -3.23
N GLU A 75 -2.23 3.25 -4.07
CA GLU A 75 -3.70 3.08 -4.13
C GLU A 75 -4.08 1.64 -4.47
N ILE A 76 -3.46 1.06 -5.49
CA ILE A 76 -3.71 -0.33 -5.88
C ILE A 76 -3.40 -1.25 -4.69
N SER A 77 -2.24 -1.06 -4.05
CA SER A 77 -1.83 -1.88 -2.90
C SER A 77 -2.81 -1.78 -1.73
N LEU A 78 -3.29 -0.58 -1.39
CA LEU A 78 -4.30 -0.37 -0.34
C LEU A 78 -5.63 -1.04 -0.67
N ARG A 79 -6.01 -1.08 -1.96
CA ARG A 79 -7.29 -1.62 -2.41
C ARG A 79 -7.29 -3.13 -2.62
N THR A 80 -6.17 -3.73 -3.04
CA THR A 80 -6.13 -5.13 -3.49
C THR A 80 -5.34 -6.07 -2.60
N ASN A 81 -4.47 -5.56 -1.72
CA ASN A 81 -3.77 -6.43 -0.77
C ASN A 81 -4.69 -6.84 0.38
N SER A 82 -4.22 -7.79 1.18
CA SER A 82 -4.94 -8.23 2.38
C SER A 82 -5.20 -7.07 3.34
N ILE A 83 -6.28 -7.15 4.12
CA ILE A 83 -6.55 -6.14 5.16
C ILE A 83 -5.40 -6.05 6.19
N GLY A 84 -4.59 -7.11 6.34
CA GLY A 84 -3.37 -7.09 7.14
C GLY A 84 -2.35 -6.06 6.65
N TRP A 85 -2.17 -5.93 5.33
CA TRP A 85 -1.28 -4.93 4.72
C TRP A 85 -1.77 -3.51 5.00
N VAL A 86 -3.08 -3.27 4.92
CA VAL A 86 -3.68 -1.97 5.24
C VAL A 86 -3.52 -1.64 6.72
N ARG A 87 -3.73 -2.61 7.61
CA ARG A 87 -3.49 -2.45 9.05
C ARG A 87 -2.04 -2.14 9.36
N GLU A 88 -1.10 -2.79 8.68
CA GLU A 88 0.34 -2.50 8.79
C GLU A 88 0.64 -1.08 8.30
N PHE A 89 0.08 -0.64 7.17
CA PHE A 89 0.24 0.74 6.69
C PHE A 89 -0.27 1.79 7.70
N LEU A 90 -1.38 1.49 8.38
CA LEU A 90 -2.04 2.41 9.33
C LEU A 90 -1.52 2.33 10.77
N ASN A 91 -0.61 1.39 11.09
CA ASN A 91 -0.16 1.19 12.47
C ASN A 91 0.72 2.33 12.99
N ASP A 92 1.00 2.33 14.29
CA ASP A 92 1.78 3.38 14.97
C ASP A 92 3.25 3.43 14.53
N GLU A 93 3.78 2.34 13.96
CA GLU A 93 5.16 2.26 13.46
C GLU A 93 5.29 2.97 12.10
N ASN A 94 4.36 2.70 11.20
CA ASN A 94 4.37 3.20 9.82
C ASN A 94 3.72 4.58 9.70
N LYS A 95 2.66 4.86 10.48
CA LYS A 95 1.90 6.12 10.46
C LYS A 95 1.51 6.55 9.04
N GLY A 96 1.19 5.58 8.18
CA GLY A 96 1.08 5.81 6.74
C GLY A 96 0.01 6.84 6.36
N LEU A 97 -1.08 6.90 7.13
CA LEU A 97 -2.14 7.90 6.93
C LEU A 97 -1.64 9.33 7.16
N GLU A 98 -0.96 9.58 8.28
CA GLU A 98 -0.43 10.90 8.64
C GLU A 98 0.54 11.39 7.55
N ILE A 99 1.48 10.52 7.15
CA ILE A 99 2.47 10.82 6.12
C ILE A 99 1.82 11.08 4.75
N LEU A 100 0.77 10.33 4.41
CA LEU A 100 0.03 10.55 3.17
C LEU A 100 -0.69 11.89 3.17
N VAL A 101 -1.35 12.25 4.27
CA VAL A 101 -2.04 13.54 4.44
C VAL A 101 -1.04 14.70 4.38
N ASP A 102 0.10 14.57 5.05
CA ASP A 102 1.18 15.57 5.02
C ASP A 102 1.70 15.76 3.59
N TYR A 103 1.93 14.66 2.86
CA TYR A 103 2.37 14.72 1.48
C TYR A 103 1.36 15.41 0.55
N LEU A 104 0.07 15.10 0.68
CA LEU A 104 -0.98 15.74 -0.11
C LEU A 104 -1.07 17.24 0.20
N SER A 105 -0.99 17.59 1.49
CA SER A 105 -0.99 18.99 1.95
C SER A 105 0.22 19.75 1.42
N PHE A 106 1.41 19.17 1.51
CA PHE A 106 2.64 19.71 0.96
C PHE A 106 2.52 20.00 -0.55
N ARG A 107 2.00 19.04 -1.32
CA ARG A 107 1.82 19.22 -2.77
C ARG A 107 0.77 20.28 -3.12
N LEU A 108 -0.33 20.35 -2.36
CA LEU A 108 -1.35 21.38 -2.53
C LEU A 108 -0.79 22.78 -2.27
N LEU A 109 0.08 22.94 -1.27
CA LEU A 109 0.73 24.21 -0.96
C LEU A 109 1.75 24.62 -2.04
N MET A 110 2.49 23.67 -2.61
CA MET A 110 3.45 23.96 -3.69
C MET A 110 2.79 24.30 -5.04
N MET A 111 1.50 24.02 -5.20
CA MET A 111 0.74 24.32 -6.43
C MET A 111 -0.03 25.64 -6.35
N LYS A 112 0.05 26.36 -5.22
CA LYS A 112 -0.44 27.74 -5.06
C LYS A 112 0.69 28.73 -5.24
#